data_AF-A0A8S3IKL1-F1
#
_entry.id   AF-A0A8S3IKL1-F1
#
_cell.length_a   1.000
_cell.length_b   1.000
_cell.length_c   1.000
_cell.angle_alpha   90.00
_cell.angle_beta   90.00
_cell.angle_gamma   90.00
#
_symmetry.space_group_name_H-M   'P 1'
#
loop_
_entity.id
_entity.type
_entity.pdbx_description
1 polymer ?
#
loop_
_entity_poly.entity_id
_entity_poly.type
_entity_poly.pdbx_seq_one_letter_code
_entity_poly.pdbx_strand_id
1 'polypeptide(L)'
;MNRIFISSHRNPAARKTSAKCIYLVCEKLGPTKILSGTRDITERVLQVAATFASDGPPEIRWYGKKIYHMLMPFDELDSMMKHYLNPSAYSNM
;
A
#
# COMPACT_ATOMS: atom_id res chain seq x y z
N MET A 1 -2.12 17.92 -2.02
CA MET A 1 -2.26 17.27 -0.70
C MET A 1 -1.33 16.06 -0.64
N ASN A 2 -0.31 16.16 0.21
CA ASN A 2 0.60 15.12 0.75
C ASN A 2 0.98 13.92 -0.13
N ARG A 3 1.88 14.14 -1.10
CA ARG A 3 2.71 13.05 -1.65
C ARG A 3 3.54 12.48 -0.51
N ILE A 4 3.43 11.19 -0.24
CA ILE A 4 4.34 10.47 0.65
C ILE A 4 5.72 10.48 -0.04
N PHE A 5 6.55 11.46 0.31
CA PHE A 5 7.79 11.79 -0.41
C PHE A 5 8.75 10.61 -0.59
N ILE A 6 8.67 9.61 0.30
CA ILE A 6 9.52 8.41 0.26
C ILE A 6 9.02 7.33 -0.71
N SER A 7 7.72 7.17 -0.93
CA SER A 7 7.21 6.20 -1.92
C SER A 7 7.43 6.67 -3.37
N SER A 8 7.72 7.95 -3.57
CA SER A 8 8.06 8.55 -4.87
C SER A 8 9.50 9.10 -4.92
N HIS A 9 10.37 8.63 -4.03
CA HIS A 9 11.76 9.08 -3.98
C HIS A 9 12.50 8.73 -5.29
N ARG A 10 13.38 9.61 -5.80
CA ARG A 10 14.09 9.36 -7.08
C ARG A 10 15.01 8.13 -7.02
N ASN A 11 15.66 7.91 -5.87
CA ASN A 11 16.52 6.74 -5.63
C ASN A 11 15.67 5.47 -5.40
N PRO A 12 15.79 4.43 -6.26
CA PRO A 12 15.07 3.15 -6.08
C PRO A 12 15.41 2.41 -4.79
N ALA A 13 16.64 2.52 -4.26
CA ALA A 13 17.02 1.88 -3.01
C ALA A 13 16.25 2.47 -1.82
N ALA A 14 16.04 3.79 -1.79
CA ALA A 14 15.24 4.44 -0.76
C ALA A 14 13.77 4.02 -0.82
N ARG A 15 13.20 3.89 -2.04
CA ARG A 15 11.84 3.39 -2.24
C ARG A 15 11.71 1.93 -1.79
N LYS A 16 12.68 1.07 -2.13
CA LYS A 16 12.75 -0.32 -1.68
C LYS A 16 12.79 -0.43 -0.15
N THR A 17 13.68 0.29 0.52
CA THR A 17 13.75 0.30 1.99
C THR A 17 12.42 0.74 2.59
N SER A 18 11.80 1.79 2.03
CA SER A 18 10.50 2.27 2.47
C SER A 18 9.41 1.21 2.29
N ALA A 19 9.36 0.54 1.13
CA ALA A 19 8.40 -0.52 0.84
C ALA A 19 8.53 -1.70 1.79
N LYS A 20 9.76 -2.13 2.07
CA LYS A 20 10.04 -3.18 3.05
C LYS A 20 9.62 -2.77 4.47
N CYS A 21 9.99 -1.55 4.91
CA CYS A 21 9.61 -1.06 6.24
C CYS A 21 8.09 -0.98 6.41
N ILE A 22 7.39 -0.45 5.42
CA ILE A 22 5.93 -0.31 5.46
C ILE A 22 5.25 -1.69 5.45
N TYR A 23 5.74 -2.63 4.63
CA TYR A 23 5.28 -4.01 4.65
C TYR A 23 5.42 -4.65 6.05
N LEU A 24 6.60 -4.53 6.67
CA LEU A 24 6.84 -5.10 8.01
C LEU A 24 5.94 -4.46 9.09
N VAL A 25 5.63 -3.16 8.97
CA VAL A 25 4.67 -2.50 9.88
C VAL A 25 3.27 -3.04 9.63
N CYS A 26 2.87 -3.23 8.37
CA CYS A 26 1.56 -3.79 8.04
C CYS A 26 1.40 -5.22 8.57
N GLU A 27 2.42 -6.07 8.43
CA GLU A 27 2.43 -7.42 9.00
C GLU A 27 2.25 -7.40 10.52
N LYS A 28 2.89 -6.45 11.22
CA LYS A 28 2.76 -6.33 12.68
C LYS A 28 1.41 -5.78 13.13
N LEU A 29 0.83 -4.84 12.38
CA LEU A 29 -0.48 -4.27 12.69
C LEU A 29 -1.60 -5.29 12.44
N GLY A 30 -1.44 -6.08 11.39
CA GLY A 30 -2.43 -7.03 10.92
C GLY A 30 -3.60 -6.36 10.18
N PRO A 31 -4.34 -7.13 9.36
CA PRO A 31 -5.42 -6.60 8.53
C PRO A 31 -6.53 -5.94 9.32
N THR A 32 -6.92 -6.51 10.47
CA THR A 32 -8.00 -5.98 11.31
C THR A 32 -7.73 -4.53 11.72
N LYS A 33 -6.51 -4.17 12.14
CA LYS A 33 -6.18 -2.78 12.50
C LYS A 33 -6.07 -1.87 11.29
N ILE A 34 -5.60 -2.39 10.16
CA ILE A 34 -5.46 -1.60 8.92
C ILE A 34 -6.83 -1.28 8.35
N LEU A 35 -7.79 -2.20 8.44
CA LEU A 35 -9.12 -2.10 7.87
C LEU A 35 -10.20 -1.66 8.89
N SER A 36 -9.88 -1.51 10.19
CA SER A 36 -10.82 -1.07 11.23
C SER A 36 -11.28 0.38 11.11
N GLY A 37 -11.09 1.03 9.95
CA GLY A 37 -11.67 2.34 9.66
C GLY A 37 -11.02 3.53 10.37
N THR A 38 -9.82 3.38 10.95
CA THR A 38 -9.03 4.59 11.30
C THR A 38 -8.57 5.22 9.99
N ARG A 39 -9.40 6.16 9.48
CA ARG A 39 -9.34 6.76 8.13
C ARG A 39 -7.91 7.00 7.66
N ASP A 40 -7.09 7.62 8.50
CA ASP A 40 -5.73 8.01 8.14
C ASP A 40 -4.77 6.81 7.93
N ILE A 41 -4.96 5.68 8.63
CA ILE A 41 -4.11 4.48 8.47
C ILE A 41 -4.52 3.74 7.21
N THR A 42 -5.82 3.42 7.08
CA THR A 42 -6.36 2.69 5.94
C THR A 42 -6.04 3.41 4.63
N GLU A 43 -6.37 4.70 4.55
CA GLU A 43 -6.12 5.52 3.36
C GLU A 43 -4.65 5.50 2.96
N ARG A 44 -3.74 5.77 3.91
CA ARG A 44 -2.30 5.85 3.62
C ARG A 44 -1.71 4.51 3.23
N VAL A 45 -2.07 3.42 3.92
CA VAL A 45 -1.57 2.08 3.60
C VAL A 45 -1.99 1.70 2.18
N LEU A 46 -3.26 1.92 1.82
CA LEU A 46 -3.77 1.61 0.48
C LEU A 46 -3.08 2.49 -0.58
N GLN A 47 -2.97 3.79 -0.39
CA GLN A 47 -2.32 4.67 -1.37
C GLN A 47 -0.84 4.33 -1.58
N VAL A 48 -0.12 4.01 -0.50
CA VAL A 48 1.29 3.64 -0.58
C VAL A 48 1.48 2.27 -1.22
N ALA A 49 0.68 1.28 -0.82
CA ALA A 49 0.73 -0.05 -1.40
C ALA A 49 0.45 0.02 -2.91
N ALA A 50 -0.51 0.85 -3.33
CA ALA A 50 -0.82 1.10 -4.74
C ALA A 50 0.38 1.67 -5.50
N THR A 51 1.05 2.65 -4.89
CA THR A 51 2.24 3.29 -5.46
C THR A 51 3.36 2.27 -5.63
N PHE A 52 3.61 1.43 -4.63
CA PHE A 52 4.64 0.40 -4.71
C PHE A 52 4.29 -0.70 -5.69
N ALA A 53 3.04 -1.17 -5.71
CA ALA A 53 2.57 -2.21 -6.63
C ALA A 53 2.71 -1.80 -8.11
N SER A 54 2.74 -0.49 -8.38
CA SER A 54 2.95 0.10 -9.71
C SER A 54 4.38 0.61 -9.95
N ASP A 55 5.33 0.36 -9.05
CA ASP A 55 6.72 0.85 -9.17
C ASP A 55 7.48 0.14 -10.32
N GLY A 56 8.52 0.79 -10.84
CA GLY A 56 9.34 0.27 -11.95
C GLY A 56 10.13 -1.00 -11.61
N PRO A 57 10.86 -1.07 -10.49
CA PRO A 57 11.59 -2.26 -10.07
C PRO A 57 10.64 -3.37 -9.53
N PRO A 58 10.78 -4.62 -9.99
CA PRO A 58 9.91 -5.73 -9.59
C PRO A 58 9.88 -6.00 -8.08
N GLU A 59 11.01 -5.84 -7.40
CA GLU A 59 11.11 -6.10 -5.96
C GLU A 59 10.27 -5.11 -5.13
N ILE A 60 10.16 -3.86 -5.57
CA ILE A 60 9.33 -2.86 -4.91
C ILE A 60 7.84 -3.19 -5.12
N ARG A 61 7.48 -3.59 -6.34
CA ARG A 61 6.12 -4.10 -6.64
C ARG A 61 5.74 -5.27 -5.78
N TRP A 62 6.67 -6.19 -5.54
CA TRP A 62 6.43 -7.34 -4.70
C TRP A 62 5.97 -6.95 -3.29
N TYR A 63 6.60 -5.98 -2.64
CA TYR A 63 6.17 -5.49 -1.33
C TYR A 63 4.76 -4.87 -1.38
N GLY A 64 4.48 -4.04 -2.39
CA GLY A 64 3.14 -3.46 -2.57
C GLY A 64 2.06 -4.52 -2.71
N LYS A 65 2.28 -5.52 -3.59
CA LYS A 65 1.36 -6.66 -3.79
C LYS A 65 1.25 -7.54 -2.55
N LYS A 66 2.31 -7.70 -1.76
CA LYS A 66 2.28 -8.45 -0.50
C LYS A 66 1.40 -7.78 0.55
N ILE A 67 1.41 -6.45 0.63
CA ILE A 67 0.49 -5.71 1.50
C ILE A 67 -0.95 -5.99 1.08
N TYR A 68 -1.28 -5.88 -0.21
CA TYR A 68 -2.63 -6.22 -0.69
C TYR A 68 -3.02 -7.66 -0.42
N HIS A 69 -2.12 -8.62 -0.69
CA HIS A 69 -2.38 -10.03 -0.46
C HIS A 69 -2.71 -10.35 1.00
N MET A 70 -2.09 -9.65 1.95
CA MET A 70 -2.42 -9.77 3.36
C MET A 70 -3.84 -9.26 3.68
N LEU A 71 -4.33 -8.26 2.94
CA LEU A 71 -5.64 -7.66 3.13
C LEU A 71 -6.76 -8.33 2.30
N MET A 72 -6.42 -9.03 1.21
CA MET A 72 -7.38 -9.66 0.29
C MET A 72 -8.42 -10.59 0.94
N PRO A 73 -8.12 -11.31 2.03
CA PRO A 73 -9.14 -12.15 2.70
C PRO A 73 -10.28 -11.39 3.39
N PHE A 74 -10.24 -10.05 3.42
CA PHE A 74 -11.18 -9.21 4.16
C PHE A 74 -12.10 -8.46 3.21
N ASP A 75 -13.41 -8.65 3.37
CA ASP A 75 -14.45 -8.09 2.49
C ASP A 75 -14.46 -6.55 2.47
N GLU A 76 -13.99 -5.91 3.53
CA GLU A 76 -13.91 -4.45 3.62
C GLU A 76 -12.92 -3.85 2.63
N LEU A 77 -11.94 -4.63 2.17
CA LEU A 77 -10.86 -4.15 1.30
C LEU A 77 -11.42 -3.49 0.04
N ASP A 78 -12.37 -4.13 -0.65
CA ASP A 78 -12.93 -3.63 -1.91
C ASP A 78 -13.64 -2.29 -1.72
N SER A 79 -14.38 -2.14 -0.62
CA SER A 79 -15.07 -0.89 -0.28
C SER A 79 -14.05 0.22 0.01
N MET A 80 -13.02 -0.09 0.81
CA MET A 80 -11.97 0.87 1.14
C MET A 80 -11.14 1.27 -0.07
N MET A 81 -10.82 0.33 -0.97
CA MET A 81 -10.08 0.63 -2.20
C MET A 81 -10.87 1.54 -3.13
N LYS A 82 -12.17 1.29 -3.33
CA LYS A 82 -13.04 2.18 -4.11
C LYS A 82 -13.17 3.57 -3.49
N HIS A 83 -13.07 3.67 -2.17
CA HIS A 83 -13.18 4.93 -1.46
C HIS A 83 -11.89 5.76 -1.48
N TYR A 84 -10.72 5.13 -1.33
CA TYR A 84 -9.44 5.82 -1.15
C TYR A 84 -8.52 5.82 -2.38
N LEU A 85 -8.80 5.02 -3.40
CA LEU A 85 -7.95 4.88 -4.59
C LEU A 85 -8.69 5.28 -5.86
N ASN A 86 -7.95 5.81 -6.81
CA ASN A 86 -8.44 6.01 -8.17
C ASN A 86 -8.58 4.65 -8.88
N PRO A 87 -9.56 4.48 -9.79
CA PRO A 87 -9.77 3.26 -10.55
C PRO A 87 -8.53 2.70 -11.27
N SER A 88 -7.69 3.59 -11.78
CA SER A 88 -6.44 3.22 -12.46
C SER A 88 -5.38 2.62 -11.53
N ALA A 89 -5.45 2.90 -10.23
CA ALA A 89 -4.47 2.43 -9.27
C ALA A 89 -4.63 0.93 -8.99
N TYR A 90 -5.86 0.43 -8.87
CA TYR A 90 -6.12 -0.96 -8.50
C TYR A 90 -6.36 -1.90 -9.69
N SER A 91 -6.51 -1.39 -10.92
CA SER A 91 -6.62 -2.22 -12.13
C SER A 91 -5.37 -3.07 -12.43
N ASN A 92 -4.22 -2.76 -11.82
CA ASN A 92 -2.92 -3.42 -12.05
C ASN A 92 -2.45 -4.27 -10.86
N MET A 93 -3.29 -4.39 -9.82
CA MET A 93 -2.93 -5.04 -8.56
C MET A 93 -3.10 -6.54 -8.64
#